data_AF-A0A150HLE6-F1
#
_entry.id   AF-A0A150HLE6-F1
#
_cell.length_a   1.000
_cell.length_b   1.000
_cell.length_c   1.000
_cell.angle_alpha   90.00
_cell.angle_beta   90.00
_cell.angle_gamma   90.00
#
_symmetry.space_group_name_H-M   'P 1'
#
loop_
_entity.id
_entity.type
_entity.pdbx_description
1 polymer ?
#
loop_
_entity_poly.entity_id
_entity_poly.type
_entity_poly.pdbx_seq_one_letter_code
_entity_poly.pdbx_strand_id
1 'polypeptide(L)' 'MKTKDFTQPEYSNPIMDMWEFFEENPHYRLLKYEAVKGGVRGYYVVVS' A
#
# COMPACT_ATOMS: atom_id res chain seq x y z
N MET A 1 10.56 -9.04 -2.28
CA MET A 1 9.89 -7.84 -1.72
C MET A 1 9.31 -7.05 -2.88
N LYS A 2 8.05 -6.59 -2.76
CA LYS A 2 7.35 -5.79 -3.77
C LYS A 2 6.96 -4.44 -3.18
N THR A 3 6.65 -3.48 -4.06
CA THR A 3 6.18 -2.14 -3.67
C THR A 3 4.89 -1.80 -4.40
N LYS A 4 4.03 -1.02 -3.75
CA LYS A 4 2.84 -0.42 -4.37
C LYS A 4 2.73 1.03 -3.94
N ASP A 5 2.52 1.90 -4.91
CA ASP A 5 2.41 3.34 -4.70
C ASP A 5 0.95 3.75 -4.70
N PHE A 6 0.55 4.44 -3.64
CA PHE A 6 -0.77 5.03 -3.47
C PHE A 6 -0.64 6.54 -3.69
N THR A 7 -0.26 6.93 -4.92
CA THR A 7 0.01 8.33 -5.31
C THR A 7 -0.82 8.82 -6.48
N GLN A 8 -1.65 7.95 -7.07
CA GLN A 8 -2.53 8.31 -8.17
C GLN A 8 -3.73 9.13 -7.65
N PRO A 9 -4.31 10.02 -8.48
CA PRO A 9 -5.44 10.87 -8.08
C PRO A 9 -6.69 10.12 -7.63
N GLU A 10 -6.82 8.84 -7.98
CA GLU A 10 -7.88 7.94 -7.51
C GLU A 10 -7.82 7.64 -6.00
N TYR A 11 -6.65 7.80 -5.38
CA TYR A 11 -6.46 7.62 -3.94
C TYR A 11 -6.78 8.92 -3.20
N SER A 12 -8.05 9.06 -2.81
CA SER A 12 -8.54 10.23 -2.08
C SER A 12 -7.95 10.34 -0.66
N ASN A 13 -7.55 9.20 -0.07
CA ASN A 13 -6.84 9.13 1.19
C ASN A 13 -5.80 8.00 1.13
N PRO A 14 -4.60 8.28 0.60
CA PRO A 14 -3.57 7.27 0.34
C PRO A 14 -3.27 6.32 1.50
N ILE A 15 -3.39 6.79 2.75
CA ILE A 15 -3.15 5.95 3.93
C ILE A 15 -4.30 4.96 4.13
N MET A 16 -5.56 5.42 4.05
CA MET A 16 -6.70 4.50 4.16
C MET A 16 -6.77 3.56 2.96
N ASP A 17 -6.58 4.08 1.75
CA ASP A 17 -6.57 3.28 0.51
C ASP A 17 -5.49 2.17 0.57
N MET A 18 -4.34 2.48 1.17
CA MET A 18 -3.30 1.48 1.45
C MET A 18 -3.76 0.41 2.43
N TRP A 19 -4.37 0.82 3.55
CA TRP A 19 -4.85 -0.13 4.56
C TRP A 19 -5.92 -1.07 3.99
N GLU A 20 -6.93 -0.52 3.31
CA GLU A 20 -8.00 -1.29 2.67
C GLU A 20 -7.43 -2.29 1.66
N PHE A 21 -6.48 -1.87 0.82
CA PHE A 21 -5.84 -2.78 -0.14
C PHE A 21 -5.22 -4.02 0.52
N PHE A 22 -4.53 -3.87 1.65
CA PHE A 22 -3.90 -5.01 2.34
C PHE A 22 -4.90 -5.84 3.17
N GLU A 23 -6.01 -5.24 3.59
CA GLU A 23 -7.12 -5.97 4.22
C GLU A 23 -7.86 -6.85 3.21
N GLU A 24 -8.15 -6.33 2.02
CA GLU A 24 -8.83 -7.05 0.94
C GLU A 24 -7.95 -8.11 0.26
N ASN A 25 -6.62 -8.00 0.40
CA ASN A 25 -5.65 -8.90 -0.23
C ASN A 25 -4.78 -9.58 0.85
N PRO A 26 -5.32 -10.54 1.62
CA PRO A 26 -4.60 -11.17 2.74
C PRO A 26 -3.36 -11.97 2.33
N HIS A 27 -3.24 -12.32 1.04
CA HIS A 27 -2.01 -12.88 0.45
C HIS A 27 -0.87 -11.87 0.33
N TYR A 28 -1.11 -10.58 0.59
CA TYR A 28 -0.10 -9.54 0.65
C TYR A 28 0.15 -9.09 2.08
N ARG A 29 1.31 -9.44 2.63
CA ARG A 29 1.72 -9.01 3.97
C ARG A 29 2.53 -7.72 3.88
N LEU A 30 1.94 -6.62 4.35
CA LEU A 30 2.61 -5.32 4.51
C LEU A 30 3.76 -5.44 5.54
N LEU A 31 4.95 -4.98 5.17
CA LEU A 31 6.14 -4.99 6.03
C LEU A 31 6.45 -3.58 6.58
N LYS A 32 6.34 -2.57 5.74
CA LYS A 32 6.52 -1.15 6.09
C LYS A 32 5.86 -0.26 5.05
N TYR A 33 5.65 0.99 5.39
CA TYR A 33 5.24 2.03 4.45
C TYR A 33 5.99 3.32 4.74
N GLU A 34 6.11 4.19 3.73
CA GLU A 34 6.77 5.49 3.86
C GLU A 34 6.01 6.56 3.08
N ALA A 35 6.07 7.80 3.58
CA ALA A 35 5.53 8.95 2.88
C ALA A 35 6.39 9.27 1.65
N VAL A 36 5.74 9.46 0.51
CA VAL A 36 6.37 9.87 -0.76
C VAL A 36 5.62 11.08 -1.33
N LYS A 37 6.18 11.72 -2.36
CA LYS A 37 5.52 12.88 -2.98
C LYS A 37 4.15 12.47 -3.53
N GLY A 38 3.09 13.04 -2.95
CA GLY A 38 1.71 12.81 -3.37
C GLY A 38 1.02 11.58 -2.77
N GLY A 39 1.61 10.92 -1.77
CA GLY A 39 0.94 9.80 -1.10
C GLY A 39 1.85 8.91 -0.26
N VAL A 40 1.61 7.60 -0.29
CA VAL A 40 2.34 6.60 0.49
C VAL A 40 2.82 5.45 -0.41
N ARG A 41 4.01 4.90 -0.11
CA ARG A 41 4.52 3.67 -0.72
C ARG A 41 4.49 2.55 0.30
N GLY A 42 3.76 1.48 0.00
CA GLY A 42 3.74 0.24 0.78
C GLY A 42 4.79 -0.76 0.29
N TYR A 43 5.52 -1.39 1.21
CA TYR A 43 6.47 -2.46 0.95
C TYR A 43 5.94 -3.76 1.52
N TYR A 44 5.80 -4.79 0.69
CA TYR A 44 5.10 -6.02 1.08
C TYR A 44 5.74 -7.29 0.48
N VAL A 45 5.32 -8.44 1.01
CA VAL A 45 5.64 -9.77 0.48
C VAL A 45 4.37 -10.52 0.14
N VAL A 46 4.47 -11.47 -0.79
CA VAL A 46 3.36 -12.39 -1.08
C VAL A 46 3.51 -13.60 -0.16
N VAL A 47 2.47 -13.91 0.61
CA VAL A 47 2.38 -15.10 1.44
C VAL A 47 1.49 -16.12 0.73
N SER A 48 1.97 -17.37 0.68
CA SER A 48 1.33 -18.53 0.02
C SER A 48 0.42 -19.27 0.98
#